data_AF-A0A2G9M4C6-F1
#
_entry.id   AF-A0A2G9M4C6-F1
#
_cell.length_a   1.000
_cell.length_b   1.000
_cell.length_c   1.000
_cell.angle_alpha   90.00
_cell.angle_beta   90.00
_cell.angle_gamma   90.00
#
_symmetry.space_group_name_H-M   'P 1'
#
loop_
_entity.id
_entity.type
_entity.pdbx_description
1 polymer ?
#
loop_
_entity_poly.entity_id
_entity_poly.type
_entity_poly.pdbx_seq_one_letter_code
_entity_poly.pdbx_strand_id
1 'polypeptide(L)'
;MTIEKSLKARREAKKGKPTFVVKESKFSARVSSRWRFPRGKHSAVRQFHRGRPPMPTPGYGSPKEVHGLDRSGLAPVVVHTLAEMKAINPAEQGAIIGSTVGMKKKMTLLKIAQEKKIRILNVADPAKKLTDLTGSLDARKKARGEKVKSRTQKTEEKKQKASKKEAEEKAQEKEKGKESVEDKMKHLEEEKKEMEKVLTQKQ
;
A
#
# COMPACT_ATOMS: atom_id res chain seq x y z
N MET A 1 -6.00 33.81 -30.58
CA MET A 1 -5.09 34.60 -29.72
C MET A 1 -3.79 33.80 -29.57
N THR A 2 -2.69 34.35 -29.05
CA THR A 2 -1.55 33.47 -28.70
C THR A 2 -1.91 32.67 -27.45
N ILE A 3 -1.51 31.40 -27.38
CA ILE A 3 -1.82 30.47 -26.27
C ILE A 3 -1.44 31.09 -24.92
N GLU A 4 -0.29 31.77 -24.86
CA GLU A 4 0.20 32.43 -23.65
C GLU A 4 -0.73 33.54 -23.14
N LYS A 5 -1.26 34.38 -24.04
CA LYS A 5 -2.23 35.43 -23.68
C LYS A 5 -3.52 34.80 -23.15
N SER A 6 -4.00 33.74 -23.80
CA SER A 6 -5.17 32.97 -23.35
C SER A 6 -4.94 32.31 -21.98
N LEU A 7 -3.73 31.79 -21.70
CA LEU A 7 -3.36 31.23 -20.40
C LEU A 7 -3.34 32.28 -19.28
N LYS A 8 -2.82 33.49 -19.58
CA LYS A 8 -2.83 34.61 -18.64
C LYS A 8 -4.27 35.04 -18.32
N ALA A 9 -5.10 35.24 -19.34
CA ALA A 9 -6.51 35.57 -19.17
C ALA A 9 -7.26 34.51 -18.34
N ARG A 10 -6.99 33.21 -18.58
CA ARG A 10 -7.53 32.12 -17.76
C ARG A 10 -7.10 32.23 -16.30
N ARG A 11 -5.84 32.57 -16.02
CA ARG A 11 -5.31 32.71 -14.67
C ARG A 11 -6.03 33.84 -13.93
N GLU A 12 -6.21 34.97 -14.58
CA GLU A 12 -6.92 36.14 -14.03
C GLU A 12 -8.40 35.80 -13.77
N ALA A 13 -9.08 35.20 -14.74
CA ALA A 13 -10.47 34.77 -14.59
C ALA A 13 -10.65 33.73 -13.47
N LYS A 14 -9.71 32.77 -13.31
CA LYS A 14 -9.75 31.80 -12.20
C LYS A 14 -9.46 32.43 -10.84
N LYS A 15 -8.65 33.48 -10.77
CA LYS A 15 -8.35 34.20 -9.51
C LYS A 15 -9.60 34.86 -8.94
N GLY A 16 -10.44 35.45 -9.80
CA GLY A 16 -11.71 36.06 -9.41
C GLY A 16 -12.89 35.08 -9.31
N LYS A 17 -12.69 33.80 -9.65
CA LYS A 17 -13.78 32.82 -9.67
C LYS A 17 -14.16 32.40 -8.25
N PRO A 18 -15.44 32.57 -7.85
CA PRO A 18 -15.92 32.13 -6.55
C PRO A 18 -15.98 30.60 -6.45
N THR A 19 -15.92 30.08 -5.21
CA THR A 19 -16.22 28.68 -4.95
C THR A 19 -17.74 28.47 -4.99
N PHE A 20 -18.19 27.67 -5.96
CA PHE A 20 -19.61 27.35 -6.12
C PHE A 20 -20.04 26.32 -5.09
N VAL A 21 -20.82 26.75 -4.10
CA VAL A 21 -21.26 25.92 -2.96
C VAL A 21 -22.77 26.06 -2.72
N VAL A 22 -23.39 25.05 -2.11
CA VAL A 22 -24.77 25.13 -1.61
C VAL A 22 -24.84 26.20 -0.50
N LYS A 23 -25.94 26.97 -0.47
CA LYS A 23 -26.22 28.03 0.52
C LYS A 23 -25.84 27.67 1.97
N GLU A 24 -26.21 26.46 2.40
CA GLU A 24 -26.14 26.03 3.81
C GLU A 24 -24.89 25.21 4.14
N SER A 25 -23.98 24.99 3.19
CA SER A 25 -22.82 24.12 3.40
C SER A 25 -21.86 24.62 4.48
N LYS A 26 -21.92 25.90 4.84
CA LYS A 26 -21.13 26.49 5.92
C LYS A 26 -21.79 26.36 7.29
N PHE A 27 -23.12 26.20 7.33
CA PHE A 27 -23.90 26.25 8.57
C PHE A 27 -24.34 24.86 9.06
N SER A 28 -24.46 23.89 8.15
CA SER A 28 -24.93 22.54 8.46
C SER A 28 -23.89 21.50 8.08
N ALA A 29 -23.41 20.74 9.06
CA ALA A 29 -22.47 19.64 8.85
C ALA A 29 -23.04 18.53 7.96
N ARG A 30 -24.37 18.38 7.91
CA ARG A 30 -25.05 17.43 7.02
C ARG A 30 -24.97 17.84 5.54
N VAL A 31 -24.77 19.12 5.26
CA VAL A 31 -24.74 19.67 3.90
C VAL A 31 -23.30 19.77 3.43
N SER A 32 -22.89 18.83 2.56
CA SER A 32 -21.54 18.84 1.97
C SER A 32 -21.28 20.12 1.16
N SER A 33 -20.03 20.61 1.21
CA SER A 33 -19.55 21.69 0.34
C SER A 33 -19.42 21.21 -1.12
N ARG A 34 -20.51 21.31 -1.87
CA ARG A 34 -20.62 20.94 -3.29
C ARG A 34 -21.58 21.91 -3.99
N TRP A 35 -21.52 21.99 -5.31
CA TRP A 35 -22.56 22.65 -6.11
C TRP A 35 -23.83 21.79 -6.25
N ARG A 36 -24.99 22.39 -5.95
CA ARG A 36 -26.33 21.88 -6.27
C ARG A 36 -27.20 23.06 -6.72
N PHE A 37 -28.02 22.84 -7.74
CA PHE A 37 -28.93 23.86 -8.22
C PHE A 37 -30.02 24.15 -7.16
N PRO A 38 -30.23 25.42 -6.74
CA PRO A 38 -31.25 25.77 -5.75
C PRO A 38 -32.66 25.63 -6.34
N ARG A 39 -33.49 24.77 -5.76
CA ARG A 39 -34.84 24.47 -6.29
C ARG A 39 -35.95 25.35 -5.73
N GLY A 40 -35.83 25.82 -4.48
CA GLY A 40 -36.89 26.57 -3.81
C GLY A 40 -37.23 27.90 -4.50
N LYS A 41 -38.53 28.19 -4.68
CA LYS A 41 -39.03 29.41 -5.32
C LYS A 41 -38.53 30.69 -4.61
N HIS A 42 -38.54 30.68 -3.28
CA HIS A 42 -38.06 31.77 -2.42
C HIS A 42 -36.56 31.71 -2.10
N SER A 43 -35.79 30.88 -2.80
CA SER A 43 -34.34 30.81 -2.57
C SER A 43 -33.66 32.10 -3.03
N ALA A 44 -33.06 32.83 -2.09
CA ALA A 44 -32.29 34.03 -2.38
C ALA A 44 -31.10 33.77 -3.33
N VAL A 45 -30.54 32.55 -3.35
CA VAL A 45 -29.51 32.15 -4.33
C VAL A 45 -30.10 32.03 -5.73
N ARG A 46 -31.30 31.42 -5.85
CA ARG A 46 -32.00 31.28 -7.14
C ARG A 46 -32.42 32.65 -7.71
N GLN A 47 -32.74 33.59 -6.84
CA GLN A 47 -33.10 34.97 -7.16
C GLN A 47 -31.89 35.92 -7.28
N PHE A 48 -30.65 35.41 -7.23
CA PHE A 48 -29.41 36.20 -7.40
C PHE A 48 -29.21 37.38 -6.43
N HIS A 49 -29.66 37.24 -5.17
CA HIS A 49 -29.43 38.28 -4.16
C HIS A 49 -27.94 38.47 -3.83
N ARG A 50 -27.52 39.72 -3.65
CA ARG A 50 -26.15 40.08 -3.24
C ARG A 50 -25.82 39.45 -1.87
N GLY A 51 -24.57 39.01 -1.71
CA GLY A 51 -24.09 38.40 -0.46
C GLY A 51 -24.53 36.94 -0.25
N ARG A 52 -25.14 36.31 -1.26
CA ARG A 52 -25.38 34.86 -1.29
C ARG A 52 -24.37 34.17 -2.21
N PRO A 53 -24.14 32.85 -2.05
CA PRO A 53 -23.23 32.12 -2.94
C PRO A 53 -23.63 32.31 -4.41
N PRO A 54 -22.67 32.59 -5.30
CA PRO A 54 -22.96 32.83 -6.71
C PRO A 54 -23.35 31.53 -7.41
N MET A 55 -24.15 31.64 -8.47
CA MET A 55 -24.55 30.52 -9.32
C MET A 55 -23.56 30.38 -10.50
N PRO A 56 -23.11 29.16 -10.85
CA PRO A 56 -22.36 28.92 -12.06
C PRO A 56 -23.19 29.31 -13.28
N THR A 57 -22.59 30.14 -14.12
CA THR A 57 -23.10 30.53 -15.45
C THR A 57 -22.03 30.22 -16.51
N PRO A 58 -22.41 30.11 -17.80
CA PRO A 58 -21.45 29.89 -18.89
C PRO A 58 -20.35 30.96 -18.98
N GLY A 59 -20.64 32.19 -18.53
CA GLY A 59 -19.68 33.30 -18.52
C GLY A 59 -18.46 33.08 -17.62
N TYR A 60 -18.52 32.15 -16.67
CA TYR A 60 -17.34 31.75 -15.89
C TYR A 60 -16.39 30.82 -16.68
N GLY A 61 -16.71 30.41 -17.91
CA GLY A 61 -15.88 29.55 -18.74
C GLY A 61 -14.47 30.12 -18.97
N SER A 62 -13.47 29.24 -19.17
CA SER A 62 -12.17 29.68 -19.66
C SER A 62 -12.19 29.79 -21.20
N PRO A 63 -11.25 30.53 -21.82
CA PRO A 63 -11.12 30.55 -23.27
C PRO A 63 -10.98 29.12 -23.83
N LYS A 64 -11.57 28.87 -25.00
CA LYS A 64 -11.64 27.52 -25.62
C LYS A 64 -10.25 26.93 -25.87
N GLU A 65 -9.33 27.74 -26.40
CA GLU A 65 -7.95 27.36 -26.74
C GLU A 65 -7.18 26.74 -25.56
N VAL A 66 -7.43 27.21 -24.33
CA VAL A 66 -6.70 26.81 -23.12
C VAL A 66 -7.56 26.04 -22.12
N HIS A 67 -8.74 25.62 -22.56
CA HIS A 67 -9.63 24.82 -21.74
C HIS A 67 -8.99 23.44 -21.50
N GLY A 68 -8.95 22.98 -20.25
CA GLY A 68 -8.36 21.68 -19.91
C GLY A 68 -6.82 21.61 -19.86
N LEU A 69 -6.09 22.59 -20.40
CA LEU A 69 -4.61 22.60 -20.34
C LEU A 69 -4.07 22.81 -18.92
N ASP A 70 -2.85 22.36 -18.67
CA ASP A 70 -2.11 22.66 -17.44
C ASP A 70 -1.66 24.14 -17.40
N ARG A 71 -1.16 24.59 -16.23
CA ARG A 71 -0.52 25.91 -16.05
C ARG A 71 0.65 26.12 -17.01
N SER A 72 1.35 25.04 -17.36
CA SER A 72 2.43 25.03 -18.34
C SER A 72 1.95 25.15 -19.80
N GLY A 73 0.64 25.04 -20.05
CA GLY A 73 0.08 25.01 -21.41
C GLY A 73 0.07 23.63 -22.06
N LEU A 74 0.56 22.59 -21.39
CA LEU A 74 0.53 21.22 -21.89
C LEU A 74 -0.82 20.55 -21.62
N ALA A 75 -1.26 19.68 -22.52
CA ALA A 75 -2.43 18.83 -22.34
C ALA A 75 -2.09 17.65 -21.40
N PRO A 76 -2.76 17.53 -20.23
CA PRO A 76 -2.47 16.45 -19.30
C PRO A 76 -2.98 15.11 -19.81
N VAL A 77 -2.09 14.13 -19.95
CA VAL A 77 -2.41 12.74 -20.32
C VAL A 77 -2.10 11.83 -19.14
N VAL A 78 -3.09 11.06 -18.68
CA VAL A 78 -2.89 10.11 -17.58
C VAL A 78 -2.24 8.84 -18.13
N VAL A 79 -1.15 8.42 -17.49
CA VAL A 79 -0.31 7.28 -17.92
C VAL A 79 -0.25 6.22 -16.83
N HIS A 80 -0.51 4.99 -17.23
CA HIS A 80 -0.40 3.78 -16.41
C HIS A 80 0.63 2.79 -16.96
N THR A 81 0.86 2.79 -18.27
CA THR A 81 1.73 1.81 -18.95
C THR A 81 2.90 2.45 -19.70
N LEU A 82 3.89 1.63 -20.04
CA LEU A 82 5.06 2.07 -20.82
C LEU A 82 4.67 2.43 -22.26
N ALA A 83 3.66 1.76 -22.83
CA ALA A 83 3.18 2.02 -24.17
C ALA A 83 2.54 3.41 -24.28
N GLU A 84 1.66 3.75 -23.34
CA GLU A 84 1.08 5.09 -23.21
C GLU A 84 2.15 6.17 -23.07
N MET A 85 3.20 5.89 -22.28
CA MET A 85 4.32 6.83 -22.14
C MET A 85 5.10 7.03 -23.44
N LYS A 86 5.14 6.03 -24.32
CA LYS A 86 5.82 6.16 -25.61
C LYS A 86 4.99 6.91 -26.65
N ALA A 87 3.66 6.88 -26.54
CA ALA A 87 2.73 7.51 -27.46
C ALA A 87 2.56 9.03 -27.26
N ILE A 88 3.07 9.58 -26.15
CA ILE A 88 2.93 11.00 -25.81
C ILE A 88 3.84 11.88 -26.68
N ASN A 89 3.28 12.98 -27.19
CA ASN A 89 4.04 14.05 -27.84
C ASN A 89 4.60 15.04 -26.80
N PRO A 90 5.94 15.14 -26.61
CA PRO A 90 6.53 16.00 -25.58
C PRO A 90 6.24 17.49 -25.73
N ALA A 91 5.93 17.97 -26.93
CA ALA A 91 5.72 19.39 -27.21
C ALA A 91 4.35 19.90 -26.76
N GLU A 92 3.31 19.08 -26.92
CA GLU A 92 1.92 19.47 -26.66
C GLU A 92 1.35 18.84 -25.38
N GLN A 93 1.87 17.68 -24.99
CA GLN A 93 1.29 16.86 -23.93
C GLN A 93 2.25 16.69 -22.74
N GLY A 94 1.67 16.70 -21.54
CA GLY A 94 2.35 16.45 -20.29
C GLY A 94 1.84 15.16 -19.65
N ALA A 95 2.73 14.35 -19.11
CA ALA A 95 2.36 13.07 -18.51
C ALA A 95 1.93 13.21 -17.05
N ILE A 96 0.81 12.60 -16.67
CA ILE A 96 0.38 12.41 -15.29
C ILE A 96 0.48 10.92 -14.98
N ILE A 97 1.44 10.53 -14.15
CA ILE A 97 1.55 9.13 -13.73
C ILE A 97 0.39 8.82 -12.77
N GLY A 98 -0.43 7.81 -13.11
CA GLY A 98 -1.57 7.40 -12.29
C GLY A 98 -1.19 7.08 -10.84
N SER A 99 -2.06 7.44 -9.89
CA SER A 99 -1.82 7.20 -8.46
C SER A 99 -1.64 5.71 -8.14
N THR A 100 -2.41 4.86 -8.81
CA THR A 100 -2.44 3.39 -8.69
C THR A 100 -1.17 2.69 -9.17
N VAL A 101 -0.29 3.38 -9.92
CA VAL A 101 0.95 2.77 -10.42
C VAL A 101 1.91 2.50 -9.26
N GLY A 102 2.34 1.25 -9.10
CA GLY A 102 3.26 0.84 -8.05
C GLY A 102 4.68 1.39 -8.23
N MET A 103 5.47 1.40 -7.15
CA MET A 103 6.83 1.98 -7.10
C MET A 103 7.76 1.47 -8.21
N LYS A 104 7.75 0.15 -8.48
CA LYS A 104 8.59 -0.46 -9.53
C LYS A 104 8.27 0.09 -10.93
N LYS A 105 6.99 0.15 -11.28
CA LYS A 105 6.54 0.69 -12.58
C LYS A 105 6.73 2.22 -12.66
N LYS A 106 6.55 2.93 -11.54
CA LYS A 106 6.87 4.37 -11.47
C LYS A 106 8.33 4.63 -11.80
N MET A 107 9.26 3.84 -11.24
CA MET A 107 10.68 3.97 -11.56
C MET A 107 10.97 3.81 -13.05
N THR A 108 10.39 2.79 -13.71
CA THR A 108 10.59 2.59 -15.16
C THR A 108 9.99 3.74 -15.98
N LEU A 109 8.82 4.24 -15.60
CA LEU A 109 8.18 5.37 -16.29
C LEU A 109 9.00 6.66 -16.12
N LEU A 110 9.53 6.92 -14.93
CA LEU A 110 10.38 8.09 -14.67
C LEU A 110 11.66 8.07 -15.49
N LYS A 111 12.31 6.91 -15.64
CA LYS A 111 13.50 6.75 -16.50
C LYS A 111 13.19 7.08 -17.96
N ILE A 112 12.13 6.47 -18.52
CA ILE A 112 11.72 6.72 -19.90
C ILE A 112 11.32 8.19 -20.10
N ALA A 113 10.66 8.80 -19.12
CA ALA A 113 10.30 10.21 -19.19
C ALA A 113 11.53 11.12 -19.23
N GLN A 114 12.59 10.79 -18.49
CA GLN A 114 13.87 11.51 -18.56
C GLN A 114 14.55 11.32 -19.92
N GLU A 115 14.61 10.09 -20.42
CA GLU A 115 15.20 9.76 -21.72
C GLU A 115 14.50 10.52 -22.86
N LYS A 116 13.16 10.52 -22.87
CA LYS A 116 12.34 11.19 -23.89
C LYS A 116 12.11 12.68 -23.62
N LYS A 117 12.67 13.23 -22.54
CA LYS A 117 12.46 14.62 -22.07
C LYS A 117 10.98 15.00 -21.94
N ILE A 118 10.14 14.05 -21.54
CA ILE A 118 8.70 14.29 -21.35
C ILE A 118 8.47 14.88 -19.96
N ARG A 119 7.72 15.99 -19.91
CA ARG A 119 7.40 16.67 -18.66
C ARG A 119 6.33 15.91 -17.89
N ILE A 120 6.65 15.55 -16.65
CA ILE A 120 5.71 14.90 -15.73
C ILE A 120 5.08 15.97 -14.85
N LEU A 121 3.74 16.06 -14.85
CA LEU A 121 3.02 17.16 -14.18
C LEU A 121 2.82 16.93 -12.67
N ASN A 122 2.87 15.68 -12.20
CA ASN A 122 2.67 15.33 -10.79
C ASN A 122 3.97 15.19 -9.98
N VAL A 123 5.13 15.38 -10.61
CA VAL A 123 6.45 15.27 -9.97
C VAL A 123 7.26 16.51 -10.30
N ALA A 124 7.71 17.23 -9.26
CA ALA A 124 8.54 18.42 -9.44
C ALA A 124 9.91 18.06 -10.02
N ASP A 125 10.61 17.10 -9.39
CA ASP A 125 11.94 16.65 -9.81
C ASP A 125 11.95 15.13 -10.08
N PRO A 126 12.01 14.67 -11.35
CA PRO A 126 11.99 13.25 -11.66
C PRO A 126 13.26 12.53 -11.16
N ALA A 127 14.41 13.21 -11.17
CA ALA A 127 15.69 12.65 -10.74
C ALA A 127 15.72 12.35 -9.23
N LYS A 128 15.30 13.32 -8.40
CA LYS A 128 15.19 13.11 -6.94
C LYS A 128 14.20 12.00 -6.61
N LYS A 129 13.06 11.97 -7.30
CA LYS A 129 12.07 10.91 -7.09
C LYS A 129 12.62 9.53 -7.45
N LEU A 130 13.48 9.45 -8.47
CA LEU A 130 14.14 8.20 -8.84
C LEU A 130 15.07 7.72 -7.71
N THR A 131 15.90 8.61 -7.15
CA THR A 131 16.84 8.27 -6.07
C THR A 131 16.13 7.88 -4.77
N ASP A 132 15.03 8.55 -4.43
CA ASP A 132 14.24 8.23 -3.25
C ASP A 132 13.59 6.85 -3.37
N LEU A 133 13.09 6.52 -4.58
CA LEU A 133 12.49 5.23 -4.87
C LEU A 133 13.53 4.11 -4.86
N THR A 134 14.73 4.31 -5.41
CA THR A 134 15.81 3.32 -5.34
C THR A 134 16.22 3.06 -3.90
N GLY A 135 16.49 4.11 -3.12
CA GLY A 135 16.89 4.00 -1.72
C GLY A 135 15.83 3.26 -0.87
N SER A 136 14.56 3.59 -1.07
CA SER A 136 13.45 2.93 -0.37
C SER A 136 13.33 1.44 -0.72
N LEU A 137 13.56 1.07 -1.98
CA LEU A 137 13.51 -0.33 -2.41
C LEU A 137 14.69 -1.14 -1.88
N ASP A 138 15.88 -0.56 -1.85
CA ASP A 138 17.07 -1.25 -1.34
C ASP A 138 17.02 -1.42 0.17
N ALA A 139 16.54 -0.41 0.90
CA ALA A 139 16.24 -0.54 2.34
C ALA A 139 15.21 -1.65 2.60
N ARG A 140 14.13 -1.69 1.81
CA ARG A 140 13.09 -2.73 1.94
C ARG A 140 13.63 -4.13 1.61
N LYS A 141 14.52 -4.26 0.61
CA LYS A 141 15.17 -5.53 0.28
C LYS A 141 16.09 -6.01 1.40
N LYS A 142 16.92 -5.13 1.97
CA LYS A 142 17.81 -5.44 3.10
C LYS A 142 17.02 -5.91 4.33
N ALA A 143 16.02 -5.13 4.74
CA ALA A 143 15.15 -5.48 5.86
C ALA A 143 14.37 -6.79 5.64
N ARG A 144 13.93 -7.06 4.38
CA ARG A 144 13.31 -8.34 4.04
C ARG A 144 14.32 -9.50 4.13
N GLY A 145 15.55 -9.30 3.66
CA GLY A 145 16.62 -10.30 3.75
C GLY A 145 16.95 -10.68 5.19
N GLU A 146 17.07 -9.71 6.09
CA GLU A 146 17.29 -9.92 7.53
C GLU A 146 16.12 -10.66 8.20
N LYS A 147 14.87 -10.29 7.86
CA LYS A 147 13.69 -11.01 8.33
C LYS A 147 13.61 -12.45 7.83
N VAL A 148 14.01 -12.71 6.59
CA VAL A 148 14.05 -14.08 6.05
C VAL A 148 15.11 -14.89 6.79
N LYS A 149 16.33 -14.38 6.97
CA LYS A 149 17.43 -15.05 7.68
C LYS A 149 17.07 -15.44 9.12
N SER A 150 16.52 -14.50 9.88
CA SER A 150 16.07 -14.75 11.26
C SER A 150 14.90 -15.75 11.33
N ARG A 151 14.02 -15.77 10.33
CA ARG A 151 12.93 -16.73 10.24
C ARG A 151 13.45 -18.14 9.91
N THR A 152 14.42 -18.28 9.00
CA THR A 152 15.09 -19.57 8.70
C THR A 152 15.82 -20.13 9.92
N GLN A 153 16.58 -19.31 10.65
CA GLN A 153 17.28 -19.72 11.87
C GLN A 153 16.30 -20.22 12.94
N LYS A 154 15.18 -19.52 13.17
CA LYS A 154 14.13 -19.97 14.10
C LYS A 154 13.46 -21.29 13.70
N THR A 155 13.31 -21.56 12.40
CA THR A 155 12.81 -22.86 11.92
C THR A 155 13.82 -23.99 12.07
N GLU A 156 15.11 -23.73 11.85
CA GLU A 156 16.18 -24.70 12.06
C GLU A 156 16.34 -25.05 13.55
N GLU A 157 16.30 -24.05 14.44
CA GLU A 157 16.30 -24.27 15.90
C GLU A 157 15.07 -25.05 16.37
N LYS A 158 13.87 -24.78 15.81
CA LYS A 158 12.66 -25.55 16.13
C LYS A 158 12.77 -27.00 15.65
N LYS A 159 13.34 -27.24 14.46
CA LYS A 159 13.59 -28.60 13.95
C LYS A 159 14.59 -29.36 14.82
N GLN A 160 15.68 -28.72 15.24
CA GLN A 160 16.69 -29.33 16.12
C GLN A 160 16.15 -29.60 17.54
N LYS A 161 15.28 -28.74 18.07
CA LYS A 161 14.59 -28.99 19.35
C LYS A 161 13.56 -30.11 19.26
N ALA A 162 12.85 -30.22 18.12
CA ALA A 162 11.92 -31.33 17.88
C ALA A 162 12.66 -32.67 17.76
N SER A 163 13.78 -32.72 17.02
CA SER A 163 14.59 -33.94 16.90
C SER A 163 15.26 -34.34 18.21
N LYS A 164 15.66 -33.38 19.06
CA LYS A 164 16.17 -33.67 20.40
C LYS A 164 15.08 -34.22 21.31
N LYS A 165 13.85 -33.68 21.26
CA LYS A 165 12.70 -34.20 22.03
C LYS A 165 12.32 -35.62 21.63
N GLU A 166 12.29 -35.92 20.33
CA GLU A 166 12.03 -37.28 19.83
C GLU A 166 13.14 -38.28 20.21
N ALA A 167 14.40 -37.82 20.30
CA ALA A 167 15.50 -38.65 20.77
C ALA A 167 15.46 -38.92 22.28
N GLU A 168 15.00 -37.94 23.07
CA GLU A 168 14.86 -38.03 24.53
C GLU A 168 13.66 -38.92 24.93
N GLU A 169 12.53 -38.81 24.23
CA GLU A 169 11.38 -39.73 24.41
C GLU A 169 11.74 -41.19 24.05
N LYS A 170 12.50 -41.41 22.95
CA LYS A 170 12.98 -42.75 22.58
C LYS A 170 14.02 -43.33 23.55
N ALA A 171 14.76 -42.49 24.27
CA ALA A 171 15.68 -42.94 25.30
C ALA A 171 14.92 -43.34 26.58
N GLN A 172 13.90 -42.57 26.98
CA GLN A 172 13.05 -42.87 28.14
C GLN A 172 12.18 -44.13 27.95
N GLU A 173 11.68 -44.38 26.73
CA GLU A 173 10.99 -45.66 26.43
C GLU A 173 11.91 -46.88 26.51
N LYS A 174 13.19 -46.72 26.12
CA LYS A 174 14.20 -47.79 26.23
C LYS A 174 14.62 -48.06 27.68
N GLU A 175 14.70 -47.03 28.52
CA GLU A 175 14.99 -47.21 29.95
C GLU A 175 13.82 -47.83 30.71
N LYS A 176 12.58 -47.37 30.49
CA LYS A 176 11.37 -48.00 31.06
C LYS A 176 11.19 -49.45 30.62
N GLY A 177 11.54 -49.75 29.36
CA GLY A 177 11.55 -51.13 28.85
C GLY A 177 12.55 -52.02 29.57
N LYS A 178 13.73 -51.51 29.96
CA LYS A 178 14.75 -52.25 30.71
C LYS A 178 14.37 -52.44 32.19
N GLU A 179 13.89 -51.40 32.87
CA GLU A 179 13.39 -51.49 34.24
C GLU A 179 12.26 -52.52 34.38
N SER A 180 11.30 -52.52 33.43
CA SER A 180 10.18 -53.46 33.45
C SER A 180 10.57 -54.94 33.25
N VAL A 181 11.75 -55.20 32.66
CA VAL A 181 12.29 -56.56 32.46
C VAL A 181 13.10 -56.99 33.69
N GLU A 182 13.84 -56.08 34.31
CA GLU A 182 14.55 -56.32 35.58
C GLU A 182 13.58 -56.59 36.74
N ASP A 183 12.48 -55.85 36.84
CA ASP A 183 11.48 -56.07 37.90
C ASP A 183 10.73 -57.40 37.74
N LYS A 184 10.49 -57.85 36.50
CA LYS A 184 9.93 -59.20 36.25
C LYS A 184 10.88 -60.33 36.61
N MET A 185 12.19 -60.15 36.39
CA MET A 185 13.19 -61.15 36.78
C MET A 185 13.33 -61.24 38.31
N LYS A 186 13.29 -60.12 39.02
CA LYS A 186 13.32 -60.08 40.50
C LYS A 186 12.11 -60.78 41.11
N HIS A 187 10.91 -60.53 40.57
CA HIS A 187 9.67 -61.16 41.05
C HIS A 187 9.69 -62.69 40.84
N LEU A 188 10.21 -63.17 39.71
CA LEU A 188 10.39 -64.61 39.46
C LEU A 188 11.45 -65.25 40.36
N GLU A 189 12.50 -64.51 40.75
CA GLU A 189 13.48 -64.97 41.74
C GLU A 189 12.91 -64.98 43.17
N GLU A 190 12.07 -64.01 43.54
CA GLU A 190 11.37 -63.98 44.82
C GLU A 190 10.35 -65.12 44.94
N GLU A 191 9.55 -65.37 43.91
CA GLU A 191 8.62 -66.52 43.86
C GLU A 191 9.36 -67.86 43.97
N LYS A 192 10.54 -68.00 43.33
CA LYS A 192 11.39 -69.19 43.46
C LYS A 192 11.94 -69.35 44.87
N LYS A 193 12.39 -68.27 45.52
CA LYS A 193 12.87 -68.27 46.91
C LYS A 193 11.75 -68.59 47.91
N GLU A 194 10.53 -68.13 47.66
CA GLU A 194 9.36 -68.46 48.46
C GLU A 194 8.97 -69.94 48.30
N MET A 195 9.01 -70.48 47.09
CA MET A 195 8.80 -71.91 46.83
C MET A 195 9.85 -72.80 47.51
N GLU A 196 11.14 -72.41 47.49
CA GLU A 196 12.21 -73.11 48.23
C GLU A 196 12.02 -73.04 49.75
N LYS A 197 11.57 -71.91 50.29
CA LYS A 197 11.22 -71.78 51.71
C LYS A 197 10.05 -72.68 52.12
N VAL A 198 9.04 -72.81 51.28
CA VAL A 198 7.87 -73.69 51.53
C VAL A 198 8.27 -75.18 51.43
N LEU A 199 9.21 -75.54 50.55
CA LEU A 199 9.73 -76.91 50.40
C LEU A 199 10.63 -77.34 51.57
N THR A 200 11.34 -76.40 52.21
CA THR A 200 12.27 -76.68 53.32
C THR A 200 11.61 -76.73 54.70
N GLN A 201 10.37 -76.24 54.83
CA GLN A 201 9.62 -76.22 56.09
C GLN A 201 8.80 -77.48 56.36
N LYS A 202 8.90 -78.50 55.49
CA LYS A 202 8.12 -79.73 55.54
C LYS A 202 9.03 -80.97 55.61
N GLN A 203 9.83 -81.06 56.67
CA GLN A 203 10.49 -82.29 57.14
C GLN A 203 10.59 -82.26 58.67
#